data_AF-A0A7N5J8R7-F1
#
_entry.id   AF-A0A7N5J8R7-F1
#
_cell.length_a   1.000
_cell.length_b   1.000
_cell.length_c   1.000
_cell.angle_alpha   90.00
_cell.angle_beta   90.00
_cell.angle_gamma   90.00
#
_symmetry.space_group_name_H-M   'P 1'
#
loop_
_entity.id
_entity.type
_entity.pdbx_description
1 polymer ?
#
loop_
_entity_poly.entity_id
_entity_poly.type
_entity_poly.pdbx_seq_one_letter_code
_entity_poly.pdbx_strand_id
1 'polypeptide(L)'
;HRGSSCYLEGPEAPTREIFQRQHYDNPKTNHGNNYCGAMMHKKCMTNQDPPKTKCKETNTFVHAPKKTIQSICDKGGTPYQGSANLRVSNAPFSVTTCKIKGNSGTHPCEYKANSDTRKIVIGCENGVPTHYDEGIIVPK
;
A
#
# COMPACT_ATOMS: atom_id res chain seq x y z
N HIS A 1 -0.86 16.12 23.62
CA HIS A 1 -0.54 14.91 22.84
C HIS A 1 0.46 15.28 21.74
N ARG A 2 1.75 15.03 21.96
CA ARG A 2 2.79 15.29 20.96
C ARG A 2 2.58 14.30 19.80
N GLY A 3 2.22 14.84 18.63
CA GLY A 3 2.11 14.07 17.40
C GLY A 3 3.44 13.36 17.15
N SER A 4 3.38 12.04 16.99
CA SER A 4 4.53 11.25 16.57
C SER A 4 4.95 11.80 15.21
N SER A 5 6.11 12.47 15.18
CA SER A 5 6.67 12.98 13.94
C SER A 5 6.85 11.82 12.97
N CYS A 6 6.34 12.00 11.77
CA CYS A 6 6.41 11.02 10.69
C CYS A 6 7.77 11.10 9.98
N TYR A 7 8.87 11.21 10.73
CA TYR A 7 10.22 11.18 10.18
C TYR A 7 10.47 9.81 9.55
N LEU A 8 10.49 9.81 8.22
CA LEU A 8 10.94 8.70 7.40
C LEU A 8 12.22 9.17 6.72
N GLU A 9 13.36 8.70 7.21
CA GLU A 9 14.67 9.10 6.69
C GLU A 9 14.83 8.66 5.23
N GLY A 10 15.15 9.62 4.35
CA GLY A 10 15.68 9.37 3.01
C GLY A 10 14.74 8.76 1.95
N PRO A 11 15.25 8.53 0.71
CA PRO A 11 14.63 7.65 -0.27
C PRO A 11 14.67 6.22 0.28
N GLU A 12 13.55 5.82 0.87
CA GLU A 12 13.31 4.49 1.40
C GLU A 12 13.38 3.45 0.27
N ALA A 13 14.49 2.70 0.18
CA ALA A 13 14.57 1.51 -0.66
C ALA A 13 13.40 0.57 -0.31
N PRO A 14 12.76 -0.11 -1.28
CA PRO A 14 11.61 -0.96 -0.99
C PRO A 14 12.02 -2.10 -0.04
N THR A 15 11.57 -2.03 1.21
CA THR A 15 11.75 -3.11 2.20
C THR A 15 10.42 -3.68 2.64
N ARG A 16 10.49 -4.82 3.33
CA ARG A 16 9.35 -5.44 4.01
C ARG A 16 8.64 -4.49 4.98
N GLU A 17 9.40 -3.69 5.72
CA GLU A 17 8.90 -2.76 6.72
C GLU A 17 8.09 -1.65 6.06
N ILE A 18 8.58 -1.13 4.95
CA ILE A 18 7.91 -0.11 4.15
C ILE A 18 6.66 -0.68 3.51
N PHE A 19 6.74 -1.88 2.92
CA PHE A 19 5.58 -2.60 2.39
C PHE A 19 4.48 -2.76 3.45
N GLN A 20 4.84 -3.20 4.66
CA GLN A 20 3.87 -3.37 5.75
C GLN A 20 3.31 -2.04 6.25
N ARG A 21 4.13 -1.00 6.33
CA ARG A 21 3.66 0.34 6.71
C ARG A 21 2.62 0.83 5.71
N GLN A 22 2.95 0.79 4.43
CA GLN A 22 2.16 1.41 3.37
C GLN A 22 0.96 0.56 2.93
N HIS A 23 1.09 -0.77 2.84
CA HIS A 23 0.12 -1.61 2.14
C HIS A 23 -0.64 -2.61 3.02
N TYR A 24 -0.32 -2.74 4.31
CA TYR A 24 -0.98 -3.71 5.19
C TYR A 24 -1.97 -3.05 6.17
N ASP A 25 -3.21 -3.57 6.17
CA ASP A 25 -4.26 -3.26 7.15
C ASP A 25 -5.21 -4.45 7.31
N ASN A 26 -4.91 -5.35 8.26
CA ASN A 26 -5.74 -6.51 8.57
C ASN A 26 -5.78 -6.81 10.09
N PRO A 27 -6.96 -6.93 10.72
CA PRO A 27 -8.29 -6.69 10.14
C PRO A 27 -8.42 -5.24 9.64
N LYS A 28 -9.29 -5.02 8.65
CA LYS A 28 -9.51 -3.69 8.08
C LYS A 28 -9.91 -2.72 9.20
N THR A 29 -9.21 -1.59 9.30
CA THR A 29 -9.53 -0.56 10.29
C THR A 29 -10.91 0.03 10.00
N ASN A 30 -11.77 0.15 11.02
CA ASN A 30 -13.12 0.70 10.88
C ASN A 30 -13.12 2.23 11.04
N HIS A 31 -13.18 2.96 9.92
CA HIS A 31 -13.26 4.43 9.88
C HIS A 31 -14.29 4.97 8.89
N GLY A 32 -15.25 4.12 8.47
CA GLY A 32 -16.31 4.49 7.52
C GLY A 32 -15.78 5.19 6.27
N ASN A 33 -16.43 6.30 5.90
CA ASN A 33 -16.08 7.09 4.70
C ASN A 33 -14.70 7.77 4.79
N ASN A 34 -14.15 7.93 6.00
CA ASN A 34 -12.83 8.56 6.21
C ASN A 34 -11.68 7.54 6.33
N TYR A 35 -11.91 6.27 5.95
CA TYR A 35 -10.89 5.23 6.02
C TYR A 35 -9.54 5.66 5.43
N CYS A 36 -9.55 6.18 4.20
CA CYS A 36 -8.30 6.57 3.53
C CYS A 36 -7.62 7.78 4.19
N GLY A 37 -8.36 8.81 4.59
CA GLY A 37 -7.76 9.94 5.30
C GLY A 37 -7.06 9.51 6.59
N ALA A 38 -7.74 8.71 7.41
CA ALA A 38 -7.21 8.20 8.66
C ALA A 38 -5.97 7.29 8.44
N MET A 39 -6.06 6.35 7.49
CA MET A 39 -4.98 5.38 7.26
C MET A 39 -3.78 6.00 6.57
N MET A 40 -3.97 6.90 5.60
CA MET A 40 -2.87 7.61 4.95
C MET A 40 -2.09 8.44 5.97
N HIS A 41 -2.80 9.13 6.88
CA HIS A 41 -2.17 9.91 7.94
C HIS A 41 -1.44 9.02 8.95
N LYS A 42 -2.13 8.00 9.48
CA LYS A 42 -1.56 7.04 10.46
C LYS A 42 -0.32 6.33 9.95
N LYS A 43 -0.21 6.12 8.63
CA LYS A 43 0.92 5.44 7.99
C LYS A 43 1.95 6.40 7.42
N CYS A 44 1.88 7.70 7.73
CA CYS A 44 2.86 8.70 7.31
C CYS A 44 2.98 8.81 5.79
N MET A 45 1.82 8.82 5.11
CA MET A 45 1.72 9.02 3.65
C MET A 45 1.09 10.37 3.30
N THR A 46 0.83 11.21 4.31
CA THR A 46 0.36 12.60 4.20
C THR A 46 1.44 13.60 4.65
N ASN A 47 2.70 13.18 4.73
CA ASN A 47 3.73 13.97 5.41
C ASN A 47 3.86 15.36 4.79
N GLN A 48 4.00 16.33 5.68
CA GLN A 48 4.22 17.74 5.39
C GLN A 48 5.66 18.15 5.71
N ASP A 49 6.43 17.25 6.33
CA ASP A 49 7.77 17.51 6.83
C ASP A 49 8.78 17.63 5.68
N PRO A 50 9.54 18.74 5.60
CA PRO A 50 10.56 18.91 4.57
C PRO A 50 11.60 17.78 4.57
N PRO A 51 12.09 17.34 3.38
CA PRO A 51 11.79 17.87 2.04
C PRO A 51 10.55 17.23 1.38
N LYS A 52 9.91 16.23 2.01
CA LYS A 52 8.76 15.51 1.45
C LYS A 52 7.46 16.22 1.85
N THR A 53 7.12 17.27 1.10
CA THR A 53 5.88 18.05 1.30
C THR A 53 4.69 17.54 0.50
N LYS A 54 4.80 16.38 -0.18
CA LYS A 54 3.77 15.87 -1.09
C LYS A 54 2.99 14.71 -0.50
N CYS A 55 1.68 14.77 -0.64
CA CYS A 55 0.77 13.66 -0.40
C CYS A 55 1.10 12.49 -1.34
N LYS A 56 1.15 11.25 -0.83
CA LYS A 56 1.25 10.08 -1.71
C LYS A 56 -0.01 10.02 -2.58
N GLU A 57 0.13 9.93 -3.90
CA GLU A 57 -0.99 10.07 -4.85
C GLU A 57 -1.97 8.90 -4.80
N THR A 58 -1.45 7.68 -4.81
CA THR A 58 -2.22 6.45 -4.75
C THR A 58 -1.57 5.49 -3.78
N ASN A 59 -2.37 4.80 -2.97
CA ASN A 59 -1.91 3.72 -2.12
C ASN A 59 -3.01 2.68 -1.92
N THR A 60 -2.67 1.41 -2.05
CA THR A 60 -3.60 0.31 -1.80
C THR A 60 -3.28 -0.41 -0.49
N PHE A 61 -4.28 -0.56 0.37
CA PHE A 61 -4.24 -1.40 1.57
C PHE A 61 -4.83 -2.77 1.29
N VAL A 62 -4.15 -3.83 1.72
CA VAL A 62 -4.56 -5.23 1.59
C VAL A 62 -5.12 -5.72 2.93
N HIS A 63 -6.31 -6.31 2.88
CA HIS A 63 -7.06 -6.80 4.04
C HIS A 63 -6.99 -8.33 4.12
N ALA A 64 -5.78 -8.85 4.38
CA ALA A 64 -5.55 -10.27 4.57
C ALA A 64 -4.43 -10.53 5.59
N PRO A 65 -4.34 -11.72 6.20
CA PRO A 65 -3.23 -12.07 7.10
C PRO A 65 -1.87 -11.92 6.42
N LYS A 66 -0.86 -11.47 7.17
CA LYS A 66 0.52 -11.27 6.64
C LYS A 66 1.07 -12.53 5.98
N LYS A 67 0.82 -13.71 6.58
CA LYS A 67 1.26 -15.00 6.03
C LYS A 67 0.64 -15.29 4.66
N THR A 68 -0.63 -14.93 4.46
CA THR A 68 -1.32 -15.09 3.18
C THR A 68 -0.72 -14.18 2.11
N ILE A 69 -0.43 -12.92 2.44
CA ILE A 69 0.23 -11.99 1.52
C ILE A 69 1.66 -12.47 1.20
N GLN A 70 2.42 -12.89 2.21
CA GLN A 70 3.77 -13.41 2.04
C GLN A 70 3.81 -14.65 1.14
N SER A 71 2.78 -15.52 1.20
CA SER A 71 2.72 -16.71 0.35
C SER A 71 2.73 -16.40 -1.14
N ILE A 72 2.35 -15.19 -1.56
CA ILE A 72 2.42 -14.75 -2.96
C ILE A 72 3.86 -14.80 -3.49
N CYS A 73 4.85 -14.61 -2.62
CA CYS A 73 6.27 -14.72 -2.95
C CYS A 73 6.77 -16.16 -3.16
N ASP A 74 5.90 -17.15 -2.98
CA ASP A 74 6.17 -18.57 -3.19
C ASP A 74 4.96 -19.23 -3.91
N LYS A 75 4.32 -20.24 -3.32
CA LYS A 75 3.25 -21.03 -3.96
C LYS A 75 1.92 -20.28 -4.12
N GLY A 76 1.74 -19.17 -3.42
CA GLY A 76 0.55 -18.32 -3.49
C GLY A 76 0.52 -17.38 -4.70
N GLY A 77 1.58 -17.34 -5.51
CA GLY A 77 1.65 -16.48 -6.69
C GLY A 77 2.53 -17.03 -7.81
N THR A 78 2.34 -16.50 -9.01
CA THR A 78 3.11 -16.86 -10.22
C THR A 78 3.93 -15.68 -10.72
N PRO A 79 5.03 -15.90 -11.46
CA PRO A 79 5.78 -14.80 -12.05
C PRO A 79 4.89 -13.96 -12.94
N TYR A 80 4.87 -12.64 -12.74
CA TYR A 80 4.05 -11.74 -13.54
C TYR A 80 4.78 -11.34 -14.82
N GLN A 81 4.23 -11.71 -15.99
CA GLN A 81 4.74 -11.34 -17.32
C GLN A 81 6.25 -11.62 -17.53
N GLY A 82 6.76 -12.73 -16.97
CA GLY A 82 8.18 -13.10 -17.08
C GLY A 82 9.13 -12.26 -16.22
N SER A 83 8.61 -11.41 -15.34
CA SER A 83 9.43 -10.66 -14.37
C SER A 83 10.07 -11.61 -13.36
N ALA A 84 11.36 -11.38 -13.06
CA ALA A 84 12.09 -12.12 -12.04
C ALA A 84 11.60 -11.80 -10.62
N ASN A 85 11.14 -10.56 -10.39
CA ASN A 85 10.88 -10.03 -9.04
C ASN A 85 9.39 -9.77 -8.77
N LEU A 86 8.56 -9.60 -9.81
CA LEU A 86 7.13 -9.39 -9.65
C LEU A 86 6.36 -10.69 -9.68
N ARG A 87 5.43 -10.83 -8.74
CA ARG A 87 4.52 -11.97 -8.66
C ARG A 87 3.08 -11.50 -8.60
N VAL A 88 2.22 -12.18 -9.33
CA VAL A 88 0.77 -11.99 -9.26
C VAL A 88 0.16 -13.03 -8.35
N SER A 89 -0.78 -12.62 -7.50
CA SER A 89 -1.46 -13.55 -6.61
C SER A 89 -2.35 -14.53 -7.38
N ASN A 90 -2.36 -15.80 -6.96
CA ASN A 90 -3.24 -16.82 -7.54
C ASN A 90 -4.70 -16.59 -7.15
N ALA A 91 -4.92 -16.20 -5.89
CA ALA A 91 -6.23 -15.85 -5.35
C ALA A 91 -6.44 -14.32 -5.32
N PRO A 92 -7.68 -13.84 -5.41
CA PRO A 92 -8.00 -12.43 -5.20
C PRO A 92 -7.94 -12.06 -3.71
N PHE A 93 -7.62 -10.79 -3.44
CA PHE A 93 -7.54 -10.20 -2.11
C PHE A 93 -8.54 -9.06 -1.98
N SER A 94 -9.13 -8.90 -0.79
CA SER A 94 -9.87 -7.69 -0.45
C SER A 94 -8.88 -6.54 -0.26
N VAL A 95 -9.12 -5.43 -0.93
CA VAL A 95 -8.26 -4.26 -0.92
C VAL A 95 -9.07 -2.96 -0.82
N THR A 96 -8.41 -1.90 -0.35
CA THR A 96 -8.92 -0.53 -0.46
C THR A 96 -7.85 0.36 -1.07
N THR A 97 -8.09 0.88 -2.27
CA THR A 97 -7.23 1.87 -2.92
C THR A 97 -7.64 3.27 -2.51
N CYS A 98 -6.68 4.00 -1.95
CA CYS A 98 -6.76 5.40 -1.56
C CYS A 98 -6.11 6.25 -2.64
N LYS A 99 -6.92 7.04 -3.36
CA LYS A 99 -6.44 7.96 -4.40
C LYS A 99 -6.71 9.40 -3.98
N ILE A 100 -5.73 10.27 -4.14
CA ILE A 100 -5.89 11.70 -3.82
C ILE A 100 -7.01 12.32 -4.67
N LYS A 101 -7.85 13.18 -4.07
CA LYS A 101 -8.97 13.84 -4.76
C LYS A 101 -8.53 15.00 -5.66
N GLY A 102 -7.37 15.59 -5.38
CA GLY A 102 -6.84 16.76 -6.06
C GLY A 102 -5.34 16.64 -6.34
N ASN A 103 -4.62 17.76 -6.32
CA ASN A 103 -3.18 17.77 -6.52
C ASN A 103 -2.44 17.26 -5.27
N SER A 104 -1.41 16.44 -5.46
CA SER A 104 -0.54 15.92 -4.39
C SER A 104 0.24 16.97 -3.61
N GLY A 105 0.34 18.20 -4.12
CA GLY A 105 0.92 19.34 -3.40
C GLY A 105 -0.05 20.12 -2.52
N THR A 106 -1.36 19.83 -2.55
CA THR A 106 -2.37 20.58 -1.77
C THR A 106 -2.63 19.93 -0.44
N HIS A 107 -2.61 20.74 0.63
CA HIS A 107 -2.90 20.32 2.00
C HIS A 107 -4.22 20.93 2.49
N PRO A 108 -5.00 20.21 3.32
CA PRO A 108 -4.77 18.85 3.81
C PRO A 108 -4.92 17.78 2.71
N CYS A 109 -4.19 16.66 2.84
CA CYS A 109 -4.28 15.55 1.88
C CYS A 109 -5.65 14.86 1.98
N GLU A 110 -6.50 15.02 0.95
CA GLU A 110 -7.79 14.37 0.88
C GLU A 110 -7.80 13.17 -0.07
N TYR A 111 -8.36 12.05 0.40
CA TYR A 111 -8.37 10.79 -0.34
C TYR A 111 -9.79 10.28 -0.60
N LYS A 112 -9.99 9.69 -1.77
CA LYS A 112 -11.13 8.85 -2.12
C LYS A 112 -10.78 7.39 -1.89
N ALA A 113 -11.64 6.67 -1.16
CA ALA A 113 -11.54 5.24 -0.97
C ALA A 113 -12.27 4.48 -2.08
N ASN A 114 -11.64 3.45 -2.62
CA ASN A 114 -12.27 2.49 -3.54
C ASN A 114 -11.97 1.09 -3.03
N SER A 115 -12.97 0.38 -2.53
CA SER A 115 -12.83 -1.01 -2.08
C SER A 115 -13.11 -1.97 -3.24
N ASP A 116 -12.31 -3.03 -3.33
CA ASP A 116 -12.37 -4.02 -4.40
C ASP A 116 -11.90 -5.39 -3.90
N THR A 117 -12.17 -6.43 -4.68
CA THR A 117 -11.64 -7.79 -4.50
C THR A 117 -11.02 -8.24 -5.81
N ARG A 118 -9.68 -8.24 -5.88
CA ARG A 118 -8.91 -8.48 -7.11
C ARG A 118 -7.58 -9.19 -6.84
N LYS A 119 -6.98 -9.76 -7.87
CA LYS A 119 -5.59 -10.23 -7.79
C LYS A 119 -4.66 -9.01 -7.65
N ILE A 120 -3.56 -9.20 -6.93
CA ILE A 120 -2.57 -8.14 -6.68
C ILE A 120 -1.23 -8.55 -7.26
N VAL A 121 -0.43 -7.56 -7.65
CA VAL A 121 0.95 -7.76 -8.10
C VAL A 121 1.88 -7.13 -7.06
N ILE A 122 2.85 -7.91 -6.60
CA ILE A 122 3.83 -7.48 -5.61
C ILE A 122 5.25 -7.81 -6.07
N GLY A 123 6.21 -7.01 -5.63
CA GLY A 123 7.62 -7.34 -5.70
C GLY A 123 8.04 -8.18 -4.51
N CYS A 124 8.86 -9.20 -4.77
CA CYS A 124 9.36 -10.13 -3.78
C CYS A 124 10.89 -10.15 -3.77
N GLU A 125 11.48 -10.10 -2.58
CA GLU A 125 12.91 -10.27 -2.36
C GLU A 125 13.11 -11.36 -1.30
N ASN A 126 13.86 -12.41 -1.61
CA ASN A 126 14.12 -13.54 -0.71
C ASN A 126 12.85 -14.12 -0.05
N GLY A 127 11.75 -14.25 -0.81
CA GLY A 127 10.47 -14.79 -0.32
C GLY A 127 9.65 -13.79 0.52
N VAL A 128 9.99 -12.50 0.50
CA VAL A 128 9.37 -11.47 1.31
C VAL A 128 8.81 -10.35 0.42
N PRO A 129 7.57 -9.87 0.66
CA PRO A 129 6.99 -8.77 -0.09
C PRO A 129 7.69 -7.44 0.25
N THR A 130 8.20 -6.74 -0.76
CA THR A 130 8.90 -5.45 -0.62
C THR A 130 8.24 -4.31 -1.40
N HIS A 131 7.42 -4.64 -2.41
CA HIS A 131 6.78 -3.66 -3.27
C HIS A 131 5.33 -4.06 -3.61
N TYR A 132 4.43 -3.09 -3.76
CA TYR A 132 3.08 -3.27 -4.31
C TYR A 132 2.98 -2.46 -5.60
N ASP A 133 2.56 -3.10 -6.69
CA ASP A 133 2.37 -2.41 -7.97
C ASP A 133 0.98 -1.78 -8.04
N GLU A 134 0.92 -0.44 -8.03
CA GLU A 134 -0.33 0.33 -8.10
C GLU A 134 -0.84 0.52 -9.54
N GLY A 135 0.00 0.30 -10.55
CA GLY A 135 -0.33 0.51 -11.96
C GLY A 135 -1.05 -0.68 -12.59
N ILE A 136 -0.87 -1.88 -12.03
CA ILE A 136 -1.46 -3.11 -12.54
C ILE A 136 -2.76 -3.42 -11.79
N ILE A 137 -3.88 -3.27 -12.49
CA ILE A 137 -5.17 -3.82 -12.08
C ILE A 137 -5.41 -5.08 -12.90
N VAL A 138 -5.33 -6.24 -12.25
CA VAL A 138 -5.62 -7.52 -12.91
C VAL A 138 -7.14 -7.75 -12.86
N PRO A 139 -7.85 -7.76 -14.01
CA PRO A 139 -9.27 -8.08 -14.05
C PRO A 139 -9.52 -9.49 -13.51
N LYS A 140 -10.75 -9.73 -13.04
CA LYS A 140 -11.18 -11.05 -12.54
C LYS A 140 -11.10 -12.11 -13.63
#